data_AF-A0A354ZEF6-F1
#
_entry.id   AF-A0A354ZEF6-F1
#
_cell.length_a   1.000
_cell.length_b   1.000
_cell.length_c   1.000
_cell.angle_alpha   90.00
_cell.angle_beta   90.00
_cell.angle_gamma   90.00
#
_symmetry.space_group_name_H-M   'P 1'
#
loop_
_entity.id
_entity.type
_entity.pdbx_description
1 polymer ?
#
loop_
_entity_poly.entity_id
_entity_poly.type
_entity_poly.pdbx_seq_one_letter_code
_entity_poly.pdbx_strand_id
1 'polypeptide(L)'
;MRPIRLEMQAFGPYAGNEVVDFRRLGERRFFLIHGPTGSGKTSVLDAICYALYGKSSGAERDVREMRSHHSSDNLSTQVVLDFSAGRESYRVWRRPEQEVPGRRTPIRADATLWQRTGIDDDSADGSVVATGLTKVTARIEGTLGFEADQFRQV
;
A
#
# COMPACT_ATOMS: atom_id res chain seq x y z
N MET A 1 13.81 4.45 -3.33
CA MET A 1 12.92 3.61 -2.50
C MET A 1 13.09 2.15 -2.93
N ARG A 2 13.01 1.19 -2.01
CA ARG A 2 12.95 -0.24 -2.35
C ARG A 2 11.78 -0.89 -1.58
N PRO A 3 10.82 -1.55 -2.25
CA PRO A 3 9.78 -2.30 -1.56
C PRO A 3 10.38 -3.55 -0.90
N ILE A 4 9.90 -3.87 0.30
CA ILE A 4 10.35 -5.02 1.11
C ILE A 4 9.23 -6.05 1.17
N ARG A 5 8.03 -5.64 1.57
CA ARG A 5 6.86 -6.50 1.69
C ARG A 5 5.61 -5.67 1.39
N LEU A 6 4.75 -6.18 0.54
CA LEU A 6 3.45 -5.59 0.23
C LEU A 6 2.36 -6.57 0.65
N GLU A 7 1.39 -6.10 1.41
CA GLU A 7 0.21 -6.84 1.81
C GLU A 7 -1.04 -6.09 1.34
N MET A 8 -1.92 -6.81 0.65
CA MET A 8 -3.12 -6.27 0.01
C MET A 8 -4.31 -7.08 0.50
N GLN A 9 -5.24 -6.40 1.17
CA GLN A 9 -6.46 -7.02 1.65
C GLN A 9 -7.67 -6.42 0.94
N ALA A 10 -8.53 -7.27 0.37
CA ALA A 10 -9.75 -6.88 -0.33
C ALA A 10 -9.52 -5.74 -1.34
N PHE A 11 -8.47 -5.84 -2.15
CA PHE A 11 -7.94 -4.78 -3.01
C PHE A 11 -7.85 -5.22 -4.48
N GLY A 12 -8.52 -4.51 -5.38
CA GLY A 12 -8.60 -4.83 -6.80
C GLY A 12 -9.16 -6.25 -7.04
N PRO A 13 -8.49 -7.12 -7.80
CA PRO A 13 -8.91 -8.50 -8.00
C PRO A 13 -8.58 -9.42 -6.80
N TYR A 14 -7.84 -8.93 -5.80
CA TYR A 14 -7.47 -9.70 -4.62
C TYR A 14 -8.57 -9.62 -3.57
N ALA A 15 -9.43 -10.65 -3.53
CA ALA A 15 -10.58 -10.71 -2.64
C ALA A 15 -10.20 -10.96 -1.16
N GLY A 16 -9.10 -11.68 -0.93
CA GLY A 16 -8.60 -12.06 0.39
C GLY A 16 -7.45 -11.17 0.84
N ASN A 17 -6.52 -11.77 1.59
CA ASN A 17 -5.25 -11.16 1.94
C ASN A 17 -4.12 -11.76 1.10
N GLU A 18 -3.41 -10.93 0.35
CA GLU A 18 -2.33 -11.34 -0.55
C GLU A 18 -1.04 -10.64 -0.15
N VAL A 19 0.04 -11.42 -0.06
CA VAL A 19 1.36 -10.92 0.37
C VAL A 19 2.38 -11.13 -0.73
N VAL A 20 3.00 -10.04 -1.16
CA VAL A 20 4.17 -10.04 -2.05
C VAL A 20 5.41 -9.71 -1.23
N ASP A 21 6.22 -10.73 -0.97
CA ASP A 21 7.49 -10.59 -0.25
C ASP A 21 8.65 -10.38 -1.24
N PHE A 22 9.10 -9.13 -1.37
CA PHE A 22 10.21 -8.74 -2.25
C PHE A 22 11.57 -9.17 -1.71
N ARG A 23 11.69 -9.55 -0.42
CA ARG A 23 12.94 -10.09 0.15
C ARG A 23 13.34 -11.39 -0.54
N ARG A 24 12.36 -12.16 -1.05
CA ARG A 24 12.58 -13.39 -1.81
C ARG A 24 13.37 -13.18 -3.11
N LEU A 25 13.43 -11.95 -3.61
CA LEU A 25 14.23 -11.60 -4.79
C LEU A 25 15.73 -11.49 -4.47
N GLY A 26 16.11 -11.45 -3.18
CA GLY A 26 17.50 -11.32 -2.74
C GLY A 26 18.13 -10.01 -3.21
N GLU A 27 19.26 -10.09 -3.91
CA GLU A 27 19.98 -8.93 -4.47
C GLU A 27 19.49 -8.52 -5.87
N ARG A 28 18.53 -9.26 -6.45
CA ARG A 28 18.03 -8.98 -7.80
C ARG A 28 17.22 -7.68 -7.77
N ARG A 29 17.66 -6.71 -8.57
CA ARG A 29 17.01 -5.39 -8.69
C ARG A 29 16.00 -5.31 -9.83
N PHE A 30 16.01 -6.30 -10.72
CA PHE A 30 15.11 -6.38 -11.86
C PHE A 30 14.27 -7.65 -11.76
N PHE A 31 12.97 -7.51 -11.90
CA PHE A 31 12.01 -8.60 -11.86
C PHE A 31 10.83 -8.29 -12.78
N LEU A 32 10.12 -9.34 -13.18
CA LEU A 32 8.95 -9.26 -14.05
C LEU A 32 7.71 -9.72 -13.29
N ILE A 33 6.66 -8.91 -13.31
CA ILE A 33 5.32 -9.33 -12.91
C ILE A 33 4.60 -9.81 -14.18
N HIS A 34 4.41 -11.12 -14.34
CA HIS A 34 3.76 -11.71 -15.51
C HIS A 34 2.48 -12.47 -15.14
N GLY A 35 1.59 -12.64 -16.11
CA GLY A 35 0.30 -13.30 -15.93
C GLY A 35 -0.74 -12.83 -16.95
N PRO A 36 -1.88 -13.52 -17.09
CA PRO A 36 -2.93 -13.19 -18.06
C PRO A 36 -3.55 -11.81 -17.79
N THR A 37 -4.22 -11.22 -18.77
CA THR A 37 -5.01 -9.99 -18.56
C THR A 37 -6.04 -10.21 -17.45
N GLY A 38 -6.21 -9.22 -16.56
CA GLY A 38 -7.12 -9.33 -15.40
C GLY A 38 -6.54 -10.02 -14.16
N SER A 39 -5.33 -10.58 -14.20
CA SER A 39 -4.68 -11.25 -13.05
C SER A 39 -4.21 -10.33 -11.90
N GLY A 40 -4.43 -9.01 -11.99
CA GLY A 40 -4.06 -8.07 -10.92
C GLY A 40 -2.65 -7.51 -10.97
N LYS A 41 -1.88 -7.72 -12.05
CA LYS A 41 -0.53 -7.15 -12.22
C LYS A 41 -0.49 -5.64 -11.96
N THR A 42 -1.41 -4.89 -12.59
CA THR A 42 -1.54 -3.44 -12.37
C THR A 42 -1.95 -3.13 -10.94
N SER A 43 -2.78 -3.97 -10.32
CA SER A 43 -3.23 -3.80 -8.93
C SER A 43 -2.09 -3.90 -7.92
N VAL A 44 -1.03 -4.67 -8.20
CA VAL A 44 0.19 -4.66 -7.37
C VAL A 44 0.86 -3.28 -7.41
N LEU A 45 0.96 -2.68 -8.61
CA LEU A 45 1.52 -1.34 -8.78
C LEU A 45 0.62 -0.25 -8.17
N ASP A 46 -0.69 -0.37 -8.36
CA ASP A 46 -1.69 0.50 -7.74
C ASP A 46 -1.59 0.43 -6.22
N ALA A 47 -1.39 -0.75 -5.63
CA ALA A 47 -1.27 -0.92 -4.19
C ALA A 47 -0.02 -0.23 -3.64
N ILE A 48 1.13 -0.32 -4.32
CA ILE A 48 2.35 0.41 -3.93
C ILE A 48 2.12 1.93 -3.99
N CYS A 49 1.58 2.41 -5.12
CA CYS A 49 1.30 3.84 -5.30
C CYS A 49 0.28 4.33 -4.26
N TYR A 50 -0.74 3.53 -3.98
CA TYR A 50 -1.76 3.82 -3.00
C TYR A 50 -1.18 3.87 -1.60
N ALA A 51 -0.40 2.87 -1.19
CA ALA A 51 0.22 2.83 0.13
C ALA A 51 1.11 4.06 0.37
N LEU A 52 1.85 4.49 -0.64
CA LEU A 52 2.74 5.65 -0.53
C LEU A 52 1.96 6.98 -0.55
N TYR A 53 1.07 7.18 -1.52
CA TYR A 53 0.53 8.50 -1.85
C TYR A 53 -0.98 8.64 -1.69
N GLY A 54 -1.68 7.55 -1.40
CA GLY A 54 -3.14 7.53 -1.38
C GLY A 54 -3.77 7.70 -2.77
N LYS A 55 -3.05 7.38 -3.85
CA LYS A 55 -3.53 7.47 -5.23
C LYS A 55 -3.16 6.20 -6.03
N SER A 56 -3.93 5.84 -7.05
CA SER A 56 -3.65 4.72 -7.96
C SER A 56 -2.40 4.97 -8.83
N SER A 57 -1.83 3.97 -9.50
CA SER A 57 -0.65 4.18 -10.34
C SER A 57 -0.98 4.89 -11.66
N GLY A 58 -2.20 4.70 -12.19
CA GLY A 58 -2.66 5.30 -13.45
C GLY A 58 -3.35 6.66 -13.33
N ALA A 59 -3.50 7.23 -12.13
CA ALA A 59 -4.22 8.48 -11.84
C ALA A 59 -5.74 8.52 -12.15
N GLU A 60 -6.25 7.61 -12.97
CA GLU A 60 -7.65 7.60 -13.41
C GLU A 60 -8.62 6.89 -12.45
N ARG A 61 -8.12 5.93 -11.65
CA ARG A 61 -8.97 5.16 -10.73
C ARG A 61 -9.13 5.85 -9.41
N ASP A 62 -10.38 6.05 -8.99
CA ASP A 62 -10.70 6.41 -7.62
C ASP A 62 -10.31 5.24 -6.70
N VAL A 63 -9.64 5.56 -5.61
CA VAL A 63 -9.22 4.60 -4.59
C VAL A 63 -10.42 3.85 -3.99
N ARG A 64 -11.58 4.50 -3.90
CA ARG A 64 -12.82 3.88 -3.41
C ARG A 64 -13.25 2.71 -4.28
N GLU A 65 -12.98 2.79 -5.58
CA GLU A 65 -13.27 1.74 -6.57
C GLU A 65 -12.24 0.60 -6.53
N MET A 66 -11.17 0.73 -5.73
CA MET A 66 -10.17 -0.32 -5.57
C MET A 66 -10.56 -1.36 -4.52
N ARG A 67 -11.71 -1.25 -3.85
CA ARG A 67 -12.25 -2.35 -3.05
C ARG A 67 -12.62 -3.52 -3.97
N SER A 68 -12.19 -4.74 -3.60
CA SER A 68 -12.55 -5.93 -4.37
C SER A 68 -14.04 -6.26 -4.22
N HIS A 69 -14.76 -6.34 -5.34
CA HIS A 69 -16.17 -6.76 -5.38
C HIS A 69 -16.39 -8.23 -4.99
N HIS A 70 -15.32 -9.03 -4.90
CA HIS A 70 -15.40 -10.45 -4.54
C HIS A 70 -14.97 -10.70 -3.10
N SER A 71 -14.62 -9.64 -2.36
CA SER A 71 -14.26 -9.73 -0.94
C SER A 71 -15.49 -9.92 -0.06
N SER A 72 -15.29 -10.52 1.11
CA SER A 72 -16.32 -10.54 2.14
C SER A 72 -16.62 -9.11 2.61
N ASP A 73 -17.90 -8.84 2.85
CA ASP A 73 -18.40 -7.59 3.42
C ASP A 73 -17.77 -7.23 4.76
N ASN A 74 -17.33 -8.24 5.53
CA ASN A 74 -16.68 -8.05 6.83
C ASN A 74 -15.16 -7.83 6.71
N LEU A 75 -14.59 -8.01 5.53
CA LEU A 75 -13.16 -7.86 5.29
C LEU A 75 -12.86 -6.42 4.84
N SER A 76 -12.16 -5.66 5.69
CA SER A 76 -11.79 -4.28 5.37
C SER A 76 -10.79 -4.25 4.21
N THR A 77 -10.98 -3.36 3.25
CA THR A 77 -9.95 -3.05 2.24
C THR A 77 -8.80 -2.31 2.93
N GLN A 78 -7.56 -2.77 2.76
CA GLN A 78 -6.38 -2.09 3.28
C GLN A 78 -5.12 -2.53 2.52
N VAL A 79 -4.09 -1.69 2.57
CA VAL A 79 -2.77 -2.00 2.03
C VAL A 79 -1.71 -1.67 3.06
N VAL A 80 -0.77 -2.59 3.26
CA VAL A 80 0.44 -2.38 4.05
C VAL A 80 1.65 -2.50 3.13
N LEU A 81 2.51 -1.49 3.15
CA LEU A 81 3.78 -1.52 2.44
C LEU A 81 4.92 -1.29 3.42
N ASP A 82 5.81 -2.26 3.48
CA ASP A 82 7.13 -2.14 4.08
C ASP A 82 8.12 -1.74 2.98
N PHE A 83 8.86 -0.67 3.19
CA PHE A 83 9.84 -0.17 2.21
C PHE A 83 11.07 0.43 2.89
N SER A 84 12.17 0.52 2.15
CA SER A 84 13.35 1.28 2.57
C SER A 84 13.59 2.52 1.71
N ALA A 85 14.12 3.56 2.34
CA ALA A 85 14.58 4.79 1.73
C ALA A 85 15.95 5.15 2.32
N GLY A 86 16.99 4.99 1.51
CA GLY A 86 18.36 5.10 2.01
C GLY A 86 18.67 4.00 3.03
N ARG A 87 19.04 4.40 4.25
CA ARG A 87 19.37 3.48 5.36
C ARG A 87 18.18 3.18 6.28
N GLU A 88 17.07 3.91 6.11
CA GLU A 88 15.90 3.79 6.95
C GLU A 88 14.86 2.86 6.32
N SER A 89 14.11 2.16 7.17
CA SER A 89 12.94 1.37 6.77
C SER A 89 11.66 1.85 7.45
N TYR A 90 10.57 1.72 6.72
CA TYR A 90 9.26 2.21 7.11
C TYR A 90 8.18 1.18 6.83
N ARG A 91 7.11 1.22 7.61
CA ARG A 91 5.83 0.57 7.33
C ARG A 91 4.80 1.66 7.11
N VAL A 92 4.05 1.59 6.02
CA VAL A 92 2.85 2.41 5.84
C VAL A 92 1.64 1.50 5.73
N TRP A 93 0.63 1.78 6.55
CA TRP A 93 -0.70 1.19 6.43
C TRP A 93 -1.64 2.27 5.92
N ARG A 94 -2.48 1.91 4.95
CA ARG A 94 -3.58 2.76 4.48
C ARG A 94 -4.86 1.97 4.31
N ARG A 95 -5.95 2.62 4.66
CA ARG A 95 -7.31 2.14 4.44
C ARG A 95 -8.12 3.20 3.70
N PRO A 96 -8.84 2.87 2.62
CA PRO A 96 -9.72 3.81 1.97
C PRO A 96 -11.03 3.95 2.73
N GLU A 97 -11.75 5.03 2.43
CA GLU A 97 -13.13 5.13 2.84
C GLU A 97 -13.91 3.99 2.19
N GLN A 98 -14.71 3.29 2.98
CA GLN A 98 -15.43 2.11 2.52
C GLN A 98 -16.74 1.93 3.27
N GLU A 99 -17.74 1.46 2.54
CA GLU A 99 -19.00 1.04 3.11
C GLU A 99 -18.84 -0.31 3.82
N VAL A 100 -19.60 -0.49 4.88
CA VAL A 100 -19.66 -1.76 5.61
C VAL A 100 -21.13 -2.12 5.77
N PRO A 101 -21.55 -3.30 5.30
CA PRO A 101 -22.92 -3.74 5.44
C PRO A 101 -23.38 -3.72 6.89
N GLY A 102 -24.60 -3.22 7.11
CA GLY A 102 -25.18 -3.04 8.44
C GLY A 102 -24.71 -1.77 9.16
N ARG A 103 -23.77 -0.99 8.62
CA ARG A 103 -23.35 0.29 9.20
C ARG A 103 -23.89 1.46 8.38
N ARG A 104 -24.59 2.39 9.03
CA ARG A 104 -25.14 3.61 8.39
C ARG A 104 -24.07 4.61 7.96
N THR A 105 -22.93 4.63 8.65
CA THR A 105 -21.82 5.54 8.38
C THR A 105 -20.64 4.76 7.79
N PRO A 106 -20.06 5.22 6.66
CA PRO A 106 -18.86 4.61 6.09
C PRO A 106 -17.71 4.61 7.10
N ILE A 107 -16.84 3.60 6.99
CA ILE A 107 -15.54 3.65 7.64
C ILE A 107 -14.72 4.71 6.91
N ARG A 108 -14.20 5.69 7.65
CA ARG A 108 -13.36 6.75 7.08
C ARG A 108 -12.01 6.20 6.64
N ALA A 109 -11.49 6.83 5.58
CA ALA A 109 -10.11 6.63 5.16
C ALA A 109 -9.13 6.99 6.28
N ASP A 110 -8.06 6.23 6.41
CA ASP A 110 -7.02 6.45 7.42
C ASP A 110 -5.66 5.96 6.95
N ALA A 111 -4.60 6.46 7.59
CA ALA A 111 -3.23 6.09 7.30
C ALA A 111 -2.35 6.21 8.54
N THR A 112 -1.36 5.33 8.66
CA THR A 112 -0.29 5.48 9.65
C THR A 112 1.03 5.06 9.02
N LEU A 113 2.08 5.81 9.36
CA LEU A 113 3.46 5.56 8.97
C LEU A 113 4.28 5.30 10.22
N TRP A 114 5.02 4.19 10.21
CA TRP A 114 5.97 3.83 11.25
C TRP A 114 7.39 3.78 10.69
N GLN A 115 8.36 4.14 11.51
CA GLN A 115 9.78 3.87 11.28
C GLN A 115 10.13 2.56 11.98
N ARG A 116 10.82 1.69 11.26
CA ARG A 116 11.09 0.32 11.71
C ARG A 116 12.46 -0.17 11.31
N THR A 117 13.41 0.76 11.24
CA THR A 117 14.82 0.49 11.02
C THR A 117 15.36 -0.43 12.11
N GLY A 118 15.95 -1.56 11.71
CA GLY A 118 16.45 -2.59 12.63
C GLY A 118 15.38 -3.53 13.20
N ILE A 119 14.14 -3.50 12.70
CA ILE A 119 13.07 -4.42 13.12
C ILE A 119 12.85 -5.48 12.04
N ASP A 120 13.26 -6.71 12.34
CA ASP A 120 13.12 -7.87 11.45
C ASP A 120 11.82 -8.67 11.67
N ASP A 121 11.11 -8.41 12.77
CA ASP A 121 9.81 -9.03 13.08
C ASP A 121 8.68 -8.34 12.30
N ASP A 122 8.06 -9.07 11.36
CA ASP A 122 6.96 -8.55 10.55
C ASP A 122 5.69 -8.25 11.37
N SER A 123 5.55 -8.81 12.58
CA SER A 123 4.43 -8.53 13.49
C SER A 123 4.59 -7.22 14.25
N ALA A 124 5.79 -6.64 14.28
CA ALA A 124 6.07 -5.38 14.94
C ALA A 124 6.00 -4.20 13.95
N ASP A 125 5.19 -3.20 14.26
CA ASP A 125 5.03 -2.04 13.38
C ASP A 125 6.18 -1.04 13.46
N GLY A 126 6.79 -0.89 14.65
CA GLY A 126 7.84 0.11 14.93
C GLY A 126 7.32 1.38 15.59
N SER A 127 8.08 2.48 15.49
CA SER A 127 7.72 3.75 16.11
C SER A 127 6.85 4.59 15.18
N VAL A 128 5.74 5.11 15.70
CA VAL A 128 4.83 5.97 14.90
C VAL A 128 5.55 7.26 14.51
N VAL A 129 5.58 7.54 13.21
CA VAL A 129 6.15 8.77 12.62
C VAL A 129 5.04 9.77 12.28
N ALA A 130 3.93 9.29 11.72
CA ALA A 130 2.80 10.12 11.33
C ALA A 130 1.51 9.32 11.30
N THR A 131 0.40 9.97 11.64
CA THR A 131 -0.97 9.43 11.55
C THR A 131 -1.87 10.39 10.78
N GLY A 132 -2.83 9.85 10.05
CA GLY A 132 -3.75 10.60 9.20
C GLY A 132 -3.19 10.88 7.81
N LEU A 133 -4.10 10.90 6.83
CA LEU A 133 -3.79 10.89 5.40
C LEU A 133 -2.77 11.96 4.98
N THR A 134 -3.04 13.22 5.31
CA THR A 134 -2.21 14.36 4.88
C THR A 134 -0.81 14.32 5.48
N LYS A 135 -0.71 14.01 6.79
CA LYS A 135 0.59 13.96 7.49
C LYS A 135 1.43 12.80 7.00
N VAL A 136 0.81 11.65 6.77
CA VAL A 136 1.49 10.47 6.22
C VAL A 136 2.00 10.75 4.80
N THR A 137 1.16 11.29 3.90
CA THR A 137 1.59 11.63 2.54
C THR A 137 2.74 12.64 2.54
N ALA A 138 2.60 13.75 3.28
CA ALA A 138 3.65 14.78 3.34
C ALA A 138 4.97 14.23 3.89
N ARG A 139 4.92 13.32 4.87
CA ARG A 139 6.12 12.67 5.40
C ARG A 139 6.77 11.73 4.38
N ILE A 140 5.97 10.99 3.61
CA ILE A 140 6.46 10.10 2.56
C ILE A 140 7.10 10.92 1.43
N GLU A 141 6.45 12.00 0.98
CA GLU A 141 7.00 12.92 -0.03
C GLU A 141 8.34 13.50 0.43
N GLY A 142 8.44 13.98 1.68
CA GLY A 142 9.70 14.48 2.23
C GLY A 142 10.79 13.40 2.40
N THR A 143 10.40 12.13 2.52
CA THR A 143 11.35 11.00 2.66
C THR A 143 11.83 10.50 1.30
N LEU A 144 10.94 10.46 0.32
CA LEU A 144 11.23 9.93 -1.02
C LEU A 144 11.73 11.00 -1.99
N GLY A 145 11.43 12.27 -1.73
CA GLY A 145 11.77 13.40 -2.60
C GLY A 145 10.89 13.52 -3.84
N PHE A 146 9.78 12.77 -3.90
CA PHE A 146 8.87 12.74 -5.04
C PHE A 146 7.42 12.83 -4.59
N GLU A 147 6.65 13.66 -5.29
CA GLU A 147 5.19 13.61 -5.28
C GLU A 147 4.67 12.43 -6.10
N ALA A 148 3.38 12.11 -5.96
CA ALA A 148 2.75 10.98 -6.62
C ALA A 148 2.95 10.98 -8.15
N ASP A 149 2.79 12.14 -8.80
CA ASP A 149 2.88 12.25 -10.26
C ASP A 149 4.32 12.05 -10.76
N GLN A 150 5.30 12.51 -9.99
CA GLN A 150 6.72 12.28 -10.27
C GLN A 150 7.07 10.81 -10.08
N PHE A 151 6.62 10.20 -8.99
CA PHE A 151 6.87 8.79 -8.69
C PHE A 151 6.31 7.84 -9.76
N ARG A 152 5.24 8.21 -10.47
CA ARG A 152 4.66 7.41 -11.56
C ARG A 152 5.48 7.46 -12.86
N GLN A 153 6.37 8.43 -13.02
CA GLN A 153 7.13 8.66 -14.25
C GLN A 153 8.54 8.07 -14.23
N VAL A 154 9.02 7.65 -13.05
CA VAL A 154 10.31 6.97 -12.85
C VAL A 154 10.14 5.46 -12.80
#